data_AF-A0A1B9GZG4-F1
#
_entry.id   AF-A0A1B9GZG4-F1
#
_cell.length_a   1.000
_cell.length_b   1.000
_cell.length_c   1.000
_cell.angle_alpha   90.00
_cell.angle_beta   90.00
_cell.angle_gamma   90.00
#
_symmetry.space_group_name_H-M   'P 1'
#
loop_
_entity.id
_entity.type
_entity.pdbx_description
1 polymer ?
#
loop_
_entity_poly.entity_id
_entity_poly.type
_entity_poly.pdbx_seq_one_letter_code
_entity_poly.pdbx_strand_id
1 'polypeptide(L)'
;MSVRSMIPKQRFSTTTRIRQNQQQQVTGEITGLGRQRLNAQEARKAMELSRQKMYNERAKKHKSVVMYTIGTIVISLGITYAAVPLYRAFCSATGFAGTPMTDPTRFSPDRLYVTPETQGRKRITVRFEATSADTLPWKFEPVTRSVRVLPGETALAFYTAKNTGDKDLIGIATYNMTPEKIAPYFAKVECFCFEEQKIRAGEEVDLPVFFFIDRDIMDDPALDGIDDVVLSYTFFKARRNDRGHLVPDASDEEVQKSQGWENYEVAKANHKLHAPPTQPA
;
A
#
# COMPACT_ATOMS: atom_id res chain seq x y z
N MET A 1 -47.22 -39.70 17.63
CA MET A 1 -46.01 -40.51 17.35
C MET A 1 -44.81 -39.65 17.78
N SER A 2 -44.23 -39.72 18.98
CA SER A 2 -43.52 -40.83 19.65
C SER A 2 -42.71 -41.64 18.64
N VAL A 3 -41.37 -41.69 18.70
CA VAL A 3 -40.62 -42.51 19.67
C VAL A 3 -39.10 -42.18 19.64
N ARG A 4 -38.50 -42.05 20.84
CA ARG A 4 -37.14 -42.46 21.35
C ARG A 4 -35.89 -42.20 20.49
N SER A 5 -34.92 -41.42 20.97
CA SER A 5 -33.85 -41.73 21.96
C SER A 5 -32.81 -42.76 21.52
N MET A 6 -31.52 -42.38 21.49
CA MET A 6 -30.44 -43.17 22.10
C MET A 6 -29.11 -42.40 22.17
N ILE A 7 -28.75 -42.05 23.40
CA ILE A 7 -27.42 -41.70 23.88
C ILE A 7 -26.72 -43.01 24.29
N PRO A 8 -25.40 -43.15 24.12
CA PRO A 8 -24.61 -43.99 25.02
C PRO A 8 -23.75 -43.13 25.95
N LYS A 9 -24.08 -43.19 27.25
CA LYS A 9 -23.13 -43.05 28.35
C LYS A 9 -22.21 -44.28 28.36
N GLN A 10 -21.02 -44.16 28.97
CA GLN A 10 -20.24 -45.11 29.81
C GLN A 10 -18.74 -44.76 29.61
N ARG A 11 -17.82 -44.72 30.59
CA ARG A 11 -17.79 -45.22 31.97
C ARG A 11 -16.61 -44.54 32.70
N PHE A 12 -16.78 -44.31 33.99
CA PHE A 12 -15.70 -44.03 34.94
C PHE A 12 -14.69 -45.21 35.01
N SER A 13 -13.40 -44.90 35.11
CA SER A 13 -12.38 -45.83 35.60
C SER A 13 -11.21 -45.05 36.22
N THR A 14 -11.32 -44.82 37.51
CA THR A 14 -10.21 -44.57 38.45
C THR A 14 -9.49 -45.90 38.69
N THR A 15 -8.20 -46.00 38.37
CA THR A 15 -7.27 -47.01 38.91
C THR A 15 -5.86 -46.45 38.71
N THR A 16 -5.28 -45.78 39.71
CA THR A 16 -4.45 -46.43 40.75
C THR A 16 -3.45 -47.42 40.15
N ARG A 17 -2.39 -46.92 39.54
CA ARG A 17 -1.12 -47.65 39.41
C ARG A 17 0.00 -46.66 39.71
N ILE A 18 1.08 -47.18 40.29
CA ILE A 18 2.25 -46.49 40.87
C ILE A 18 2.11 -46.21 42.38
N ARG A 19 1.87 -47.28 43.15
CA ARG A 19 2.22 -47.34 44.59
C ARG A 19 2.47 -48.81 44.98
N GLN A 20 3.49 -49.43 44.39
CA GLN A 20 3.81 -50.83 44.72
C GLN A 20 5.28 -51.24 44.54
N ASN A 21 6.21 -50.29 44.55
CA ASN A 21 7.64 -50.62 44.50
C ASN A 21 8.45 -49.94 45.61
N GLN A 22 7.84 -49.77 46.80
CA GLN A 22 8.47 -49.09 47.95
C GLN A 22 8.45 -49.95 49.23
N GLN A 23 8.38 -51.28 49.10
CA GLN A 23 8.27 -52.18 50.25
C GLN A 23 9.28 -53.35 50.23
N GLN A 24 10.49 -53.11 49.74
CA GLN A 24 11.62 -53.99 50.02
C GLN A 24 12.79 -53.15 50.52
N GLN A 25 13.02 -53.26 51.84
CA GLN A 25 14.30 -53.20 52.57
C GLN A 25 14.09 -52.58 53.95
N VAL A 26 13.51 -53.34 54.86
CA VAL A 26 13.75 -53.17 56.30
C VAL A 26 13.89 -54.56 56.89
N THR A 27 15.13 -55.07 56.96
CA THR A 27 15.58 -56.04 57.98
C THR A 27 17.08 -56.31 57.84
N GLY A 28 17.79 -56.17 58.96
CA GLY A 28 19.16 -56.66 59.20
C GLY A 28 20.26 -55.69 58.76
N GLU A 29 21.34 -55.44 59.50
CA GLU A 29 21.82 -55.97 60.77
C GLU A 29 22.99 -55.03 61.16
N ILE A 30 23.12 -54.70 62.45
CA ILE A 30 24.12 -53.73 62.94
C ILE A 30 25.43 -54.48 63.19
N THR A 31 26.38 -54.41 62.26
CA THR A 31 27.78 -54.80 62.53
C THR A 31 28.76 -54.03 61.64
N GLY A 32 29.77 -53.39 62.26
CA GLY A 32 31.02 -53.03 61.58
C GLY A 32 31.37 -51.54 61.53
N LEU A 33 31.66 -50.95 62.70
CA LEU A 33 32.47 -49.74 62.80
C LEU A 33 33.87 -50.00 62.21
N GLY A 34 34.10 -49.59 60.96
CA GLY A 34 35.43 -49.75 60.37
C GLY A 34 35.58 -49.53 58.86
N ARG A 35 34.84 -48.62 58.20
CA ARG A 35 35.19 -48.16 56.82
C ARG A 35 34.42 -46.95 56.25
N GLN A 36 33.95 -46.01 57.06
CA GLN A 36 32.99 -44.98 56.60
C GLN A 36 33.58 -43.60 56.23
N ARG A 37 34.85 -43.50 55.81
CA ARG A 37 35.41 -42.22 55.32
C ARG A 37 35.55 -42.10 53.80
N LEU A 38 35.32 -43.17 53.03
CA LEU A 38 35.38 -43.15 51.56
C LEU A 38 34.08 -42.68 50.87
N ASN A 39 32.94 -42.66 51.58
CA ASN A 39 31.64 -42.39 50.96
C ASN A 39 31.32 -40.90 50.76
N ALA A 40 31.98 -39.99 51.50
CA ALA A 40 31.71 -38.55 51.40
C ALA A 40 32.31 -37.92 50.13
N GLN A 41 33.47 -38.38 49.68
CA GLN A 41 34.12 -37.89 48.47
C GLN A 41 33.42 -38.41 47.19
N GLU A 42 33.00 -39.67 47.19
CA GLU A 42 32.24 -40.27 46.09
C GLU A 42 30.85 -39.66 45.94
N ALA A 43 30.17 -39.38 47.06
CA ALA A 43 28.88 -38.69 47.04
C ALA A 43 28.98 -37.27 46.45
N ARG A 44 30.06 -36.54 46.73
CA ARG A 44 30.32 -35.21 46.12
C ARG A 44 30.55 -35.30 44.62
N LYS A 45 31.35 -36.26 44.16
CA LYS A 45 31.57 -36.50 42.71
C LYS A 45 30.29 -36.91 41.98
N ALA A 46 29.45 -37.75 42.60
CA ALA A 46 28.16 -38.14 42.05
C ALA A 46 27.16 -36.95 41.97
N MET A 47 27.18 -36.06 42.97
CA MET A 47 26.40 -34.82 42.96
C MET A 47 26.89 -33.85 41.87
N GLU A 48 28.19 -33.72 41.65
CA GLU A 48 28.75 -32.89 40.58
C GLU A 48 28.42 -33.45 39.19
N LEU A 49 28.52 -34.76 38.99
CA LEU A 49 28.19 -35.42 37.72
C LEU A 49 26.69 -35.34 37.39
N SER A 50 25.82 -35.50 38.39
CA SER A 50 24.37 -35.30 38.22
C SER A 50 24.03 -33.83 37.93
N ARG A 51 24.71 -32.89 38.60
CA ARG A 51 24.59 -31.45 38.31
C ARG A 51 25.06 -31.13 36.88
N GLN A 52 26.17 -31.69 36.41
CA GLN A 52 26.65 -31.55 35.03
C GLN A 52 25.67 -32.15 34.00
N LYS A 53 25.12 -33.34 34.26
CA LYS A 53 24.07 -33.93 33.40
C LYS A 53 22.84 -33.04 33.32
N MET A 54 22.39 -32.49 34.45
CA MET A 54 21.27 -31.54 34.50
C MET A 54 21.57 -30.25 33.72
N TYR A 55 22.78 -29.70 33.82
CA TYR A 55 23.18 -28.54 33.02
C TYR A 55 23.24 -28.85 31.53
N ASN A 56 23.79 -30.01 31.14
CA ASN A 56 23.88 -30.42 29.73
C ASN A 56 22.49 -30.68 29.13
N GLU A 57 21.58 -31.31 29.87
CA GLU A 57 20.19 -31.51 29.42
C GLU A 57 19.42 -30.18 29.31
N ARG A 58 19.63 -29.24 30.25
CA ARG A 58 19.08 -27.88 30.13
C ARG A 58 19.69 -27.14 28.94
N ALA A 59 21.01 -27.22 28.74
CA ALA A 59 21.71 -26.55 27.64
C ALA A 59 21.23 -27.05 26.27
N LYS A 60 21.00 -28.36 26.10
CA LYS A 60 20.40 -28.92 24.87
C LYS A 60 19.00 -28.36 24.62
N LYS A 61 18.15 -28.33 25.65
CA LYS A 61 16.79 -27.76 25.55
C LYS A 61 16.81 -26.28 25.20
N HIS A 62 17.68 -25.50 25.84
CA HIS A 62 17.83 -24.07 25.52
C HIS A 62 18.34 -23.86 24.10
N LYS A 63 19.30 -24.66 23.62
CA LYS A 63 19.79 -24.58 22.24
C LYS A 63 18.68 -24.84 21.24
N SER A 64 17.85 -25.88 21.44
CA SER A 64 16.71 -26.15 20.57
C SER A 64 15.70 -25.00 20.57
N VAL A 65 15.33 -24.47 21.74
CA VAL A 65 14.39 -23.34 21.87
C VAL A 65 14.92 -22.09 21.15
N VAL A 66 16.20 -21.77 21.31
CA VAL A 66 16.83 -20.62 20.63
C VAL A 66 16.80 -20.80 19.11
N MET A 67 17.12 -21.99 18.60
CA MET A 67 17.08 -22.28 17.16
C MET A 67 15.65 -22.11 16.58
N TYR A 68 14.62 -22.62 17.26
CA TYR A 68 13.23 -22.46 16.82
C TYR A 68 12.77 -20.99 16.88
N THR A 69 13.18 -20.26 17.92
CA THR A 69 12.82 -18.84 18.07
C THR A 69 13.44 -18.00 16.95
N ILE A 70 14.73 -18.20 16.67
CA ILE A 70 15.42 -17.51 15.57
C ILE A 70 14.78 -17.87 14.22
N GLY A 71 14.48 -19.16 13.99
CA GLY A 71 13.80 -19.60 12.76
C GLY A 71 12.45 -18.91 12.56
N THR A 72 11.66 -18.78 13.63
CA THR A 72 10.35 -18.10 13.59
C THR A 72 10.50 -16.62 13.25
N ILE A 73 11.49 -15.94 13.84
CA ILE A 73 11.78 -14.53 13.57
C ILE A 73 12.15 -14.34 12.08
N VAL A 74 13.09 -15.15 11.57
CA VAL A 74 13.52 -15.05 10.16
C VAL A 74 12.36 -15.30 9.20
N ILE A 75 11.52 -16.29 9.47
CA ILE A 75 10.33 -16.57 8.66
C ILE A 75 9.36 -15.39 8.68
N SER A 76 9.07 -14.82 9.86
CA SER A 76 8.14 -13.69 9.98
C SER A 76 8.62 -12.46 9.22
N LEU A 77 9.93 -12.19 9.24
CA LEU A 77 10.56 -11.11 8.48
C LEU A 77 10.50 -11.39 6.98
N GLY A 78 10.75 -12.63 6.56
CA GLY A 78 10.64 -13.05 5.17
C GLY A 78 9.22 -12.87 4.61
N ILE A 79 8.19 -13.26 5.37
CA ILE A 79 6.79 -13.08 4.98
C ILE A 79 6.43 -11.59 4.87
N THR A 80 6.85 -10.78 5.84
CA THR A 80 6.56 -9.33 5.85
C THR A 80 7.21 -8.64 4.65
N TYR A 81 8.45 -9.00 4.32
CA TYR A 81 9.15 -8.46 3.15
C TYR A 81 8.52 -8.91 1.82
N ALA A 82 8.11 -10.18 1.73
CA ALA A 82 7.49 -10.75 0.53
C ALA A 82 6.03 -10.29 0.30
N ALA A 83 5.33 -9.84 1.34
CA ALA A 83 3.93 -9.41 1.24
C ALA A 83 3.75 -8.21 0.30
N VAL A 84 4.67 -7.24 0.32
CA VAL A 84 4.59 -6.03 -0.52
C VAL A 84 4.68 -6.34 -2.03
N PRO A 85 5.72 -7.04 -2.53
CA PRO A 85 5.78 -7.37 -3.96
C PRO A 85 4.66 -8.32 -4.40
N LEU A 86 4.24 -9.25 -3.54
CA LEU A 86 3.11 -10.14 -3.84
C LEU A 86 1.79 -9.36 -3.96
N TYR A 87 1.54 -8.42 -3.04
CA TYR A 87 0.38 -7.53 -3.11
C TYR A 87 0.42 -6.65 -4.36
N ARG A 88 1.59 -6.10 -4.71
CA ARG A 88 1.76 -5.30 -5.94
C ARG A 88 1.47 -6.12 -7.19
N ALA A 89 2.02 -7.34 -7.29
CA ALA A 89 1.77 -8.24 -8.42
C ALA A 89 0.28 -8.62 -8.54
N PHE A 90 -0.37 -8.86 -7.41
CA PHE A 90 -1.81 -9.13 -7.37
C PHE A 90 -2.63 -7.91 -7.80
N CYS A 91 -2.33 -6.71 -7.28
CA CYS A 91 -3.05 -5.49 -7.62
C CYS A 91 -2.85 -5.07 -9.08
N SER A 92 -1.62 -5.20 -9.62
CA SER A 92 -1.35 -4.90 -11.03
C SER A 92 -2.01 -5.90 -11.99
N ALA A 93 -2.20 -7.16 -11.57
CA ALA A 93 -2.84 -8.18 -12.39
C ALA A 93 -4.38 -8.14 -12.33
N THR A 94 -4.97 -7.74 -11.20
CA THR A 94 -6.43 -7.77 -10.99
C THR A 94 -7.10 -6.41 -11.06
N GLY A 95 -6.34 -5.31 -10.96
CA GLY A 95 -6.90 -3.96 -10.89
C GLY A 95 -7.60 -3.65 -9.56
N PHE A 96 -7.35 -4.45 -8.51
CA PHE A 96 -7.98 -4.30 -7.20
C PHE A 96 -7.69 -2.91 -6.58
N ALA A 97 -8.71 -2.28 -5.99
CA ALA A 97 -8.65 -0.93 -5.41
C ALA A 97 -8.27 0.20 -6.40
N GLY A 98 -8.52 0.03 -7.70
CA GLY A 98 -8.34 1.09 -8.69
C GLY A 98 -6.89 1.31 -9.14
N THR A 99 -5.96 0.42 -8.79
CA THR A 99 -4.62 0.44 -9.37
C THR A 99 -4.70 0.04 -10.85
N PRO A 100 -4.18 0.86 -11.79
CA PRO A 100 -4.27 0.57 -13.21
C PRO A 100 -3.55 -0.74 -13.53
N MET A 101 -4.21 -1.62 -14.28
CA MET A 101 -3.57 -2.83 -14.78
C MET A 101 -2.44 -2.43 -15.72
N THR A 102 -1.21 -2.80 -15.36
CA THR A 102 -0.01 -2.49 -16.15
C THR A 102 0.18 -3.52 -17.27
N ASP A 103 -0.89 -3.89 -17.96
CA ASP A 103 -0.80 -4.75 -19.13
C ASP A 103 -0.45 -3.87 -20.34
N PRO A 104 0.78 -3.97 -20.89
CA PRO A 104 1.18 -3.17 -22.05
C PRO A 104 0.36 -3.49 -23.30
N THR A 105 -0.40 -4.59 -23.32
CA THR A 105 -1.30 -4.93 -24.44
C THR A 105 -2.56 -4.08 -24.51
N ARG A 106 -2.93 -3.36 -23.44
CA ARG A 106 -4.05 -2.39 -23.49
C ARG A 106 -3.69 -1.09 -24.22
N PHE A 107 -2.41 -0.74 -24.28
CA PHE A 107 -1.93 0.44 -25.01
C PHE A 107 -1.23 0.08 -26.33
N SER A 108 -1.44 -1.15 -26.85
CA SER A 108 -0.81 -1.57 -28.09
C SER A 108 -1.40 -0.83 -29.31
N PRO A 109 -0.60 -0.53 -30.34
CA PRO A 109 -1.07 0.08 -31.59
C PRO A 109 -2.27 -0.62 -32.23
N ASP A 110 -2.41 -1.93 -31.98
CA ASP A 110 -3.49 -2.79 -32.48
C ASP A 110 -4.87 -2.48 -31.85
N ARG A 111 -4.96 -1.57 -30.88
CA ARG A 111 -6.23 -1.12 -30.29
C ARG A 111 -6.66 0.27 -30.76
N LEU A 112 -5.80 1.02 -31.45
CA LEU A 112 -6.08 2.37 -31.94
C LEU A 112 -6.72 2.39 -33.34
N TYR A 113 -7.66 1.48 -33.61
CA TYR A 113 -8.47 1.50 -34.82
C TYR A 113 -9.91 1.05 -34.55
N VAL A 114 -10.83 1.48 -35.42
CA VAL A 114 -12.26 1.15 -35.34
C VAL A 114 -12.50 -0.26 -35.92
N THR A 115 -13.19 -1.16 -35.22
CA THR A 115 -13.61 -2.48 -35.75
C THR A 115 -14.99 -2.39 -36.36
N PRO A 116 -15.37 -3.36 -37.21
CA PRO A 116 -16.78 -3.57 -37.59
C PRO A 116 -17.72 -3.61 -36.37
N GLU A 117 -17.28 -4.21 -35.26
CA GLU A 117 -18.04 -4.30 -34.00
C GLU A 117 -18.28 -2.93 -33.36
N THR A 118 -17.30 -2.02 -33.39
CA THR A 118 -17.45 -0.67 -32.82
C THR A 118 -18.16 0.30 -33.77
N GLN A 119 -18.14 0.06 -35.10
CA GLN A 119 -18.92 0.83 -36.07
C GLN A 119 -20.44 0.72 -35.85
N GLY A 120 -20.91 -0.40 -35.30
CA GLY A 120 -22.32 -0.62 -34.98
C GLY A 120 -22.81 0.11 -33.72
N ARG A 121 -21.90 0.67 -32.91
CA ARG A 121 -22.26 1.39 -31.67
C ARG A 121 -22.54 2.87 -31.92
N LYS A 122 -23.38 3.45 -31.07
CA LYS A 122 -23.59 4.90 -31.01
C LYS A 122 -22.29 5.62 -30.62
N ARG A 123 -21.95 6.69 -31.33
CA ARG A 123 -20.79 7.54 -31.00
C ARG A 123 -20.94 8.13 -29.60
N ILE A 124 -19.89 7.99 -28.80
CA ILE A 124 -19.78 8.58 -27.46
C ILE A 124 -19.43 10.06 -27.62
N THR A 125 -20.18 10.92 -26.95
CA THR A 125 -20.00 12.36 -26.92
C THR A 125 -19.14 12.70 -25.70
N VAL A 126 -17.91 13.13 -25.95
CA VAL A 126 -17.01 13.65 -24.92
C VAL A 126 -17.19 15.15 -24.86
N ARG A 127 -17.63 15.66 -23.72
CA ARG A 127 -17.81 17.08 -23.41
C ARG A 127 -16.61 17.56 -22.62
N PHE A 128 -16.08 18.70 -23.01
CA PHE A 128 -14.90 19.29 -22.39
C PHE A 128 -15.32 20.45 -21.51
N GLU A 129 -14.90 20.38 -20.25
CA GLU A 129 -15.11 21.43 -19.27
C GLU A 129 -13.75 21.89 -18.73
N ALA A 130 -13.68 23.18 -18.42
CA ALA A 130 -12.47 23.87 -18.02
C ALA A 130 -12.82 24.82 -16.87
N THR A 131 -12.11 24.68 -15.76
CA THR A 131 -12.21 25.56 -14.60
C THR A 131 -10.81 25.96 -14.15
N SER A 132 -10.64 27.20 -13.67
CA SER A 132 -9.43 27.65 -12.99
C SER A 132 -9.78 28.00 -11.53
N ALA A 133 -8.86 27.74 -10.62
CA ALA A 133 -9.01 28.17 -9.23
C ALA A 133 -8.91 29.69 -9.10
N ASP A 134 -9.66 30.28 -8.17
CA ASP A 134 -9.70 31.75 -7.96
C ASP A 134 -8.33 32.38 -7.66
N THR A 135 -7.40 31.58 -7.10
CA THR A 135 -6.03 32.01 -6.80
C THR A 135 -5.14 32.11 -8.05
N LEU A 136 -5.62 31.63 -9.19
CA LEU A 136 -4.95 31.61 -10.48
C LEU A 136 -5.74 32.49 -11.46
N PRO A 137 -5.30 33.74 -11.74
CA PRO A 137 -5.98 34.67 -12.65
C PRO A 137 -5.80 34.25 -14.12
N TRP A 138 -6.16 33.02 -14.44
CA TRP A 138 -6.08 32.45 -15.77
C TRP A 138 -7.48 32.28 -16.34
N LYS A 139 -7.63 32.69 -17.60
CA LYS A 139 -8.78 32.35 -18.40
C LYS A 139 -8.48 31.03 -19.11
N PHE A 140 -9.16 29.97 -18.69
CA PHE A 140 -8.96 28.62 -19.22
C PHE A 140 -10.27 28.10 -19.81
N GLU A 141 -10.29 27.88 -21.12
CA GLU A 141 -11.50 27.49 -21.85
C GLU A 141 -11.20 26.41 -22.90
N PRO A 142 -12.13 25.47 -23.15
CA PRO A 142 -11.97 24.51 -24.24
C PRO A 142 -12.23 25.21 -25.58
N VAL A 143 -11.38 24.96 -26.58
CA VAL A 143 -11.61 25.46 -27.95
C VAL A 143 -12.84 24.77 -28.56
N THR A 144 -12.98 23.47 -28.30
CA THR A 144 -14.11 22.65 -28.75
C THR A 144 -14.86 22.13 -27.53
N ARG A 145 -16.16 22.45 -27.41
CA ARG A 145 -16.98 22.03 -26.26
C ARG A 145 -17.31 20.53 -26.23
N SER A 146 -17.37 19.87 -27.38
CA SER A 146 -17.65 18.44 -27.45
C SER A 146 -17.14 17.80 -28.73
N VAL A 147 -16.68 16.56 -28.63
CA VAL A 147 -16.27 15.72 -29.78
C VAL A 147 -17.00 14.38 -29.69
N ARG A 148 -17.35 13.79 -30.84
CA ARG A 148 -18.05 12.51 -30.93
C ARG A 148 -17.14 11.45 -31.51
N VAL A 149 -16.75 10.48 -30.69
CA VAL A 149 -15.80 9.41 -31.06
C VAL A 149 -16.44 8.03 -30.93
N LEU A 150 -15.97 7.10 -31.75
CA LEU A 150 -16.19 5.67 -31.55
C LEU A 150 -15.11 5.08 -30.63
N PRO A 151 -15.40 3.97 -29.92
CA PRO A 151 -14.35 3.22 -29.24
C PRO A 151 -13.28 2.74 -30.25
N GLY A 152 -12.01 2.99 -29.92
CA GLY A 152 -10.83 2.79 -30.78
C GLY A 152 -10.53 3.94 -31.74
N GLU A 153 -11.40 4.96 -31.86
CA GLU A 153 -11.12 6.18 -32.62
C GLU A 153 -10.29 7.15 -31.77
N THR A 154 -9.19 7.64 -32.33
CA THR A 154 -8.36 8.65 -31.69
C THR A 154 -8.89 10.04 -31.96
N ALA A 155 -8.83 10.92 -30.96
CA ALA A 155 -9.24 12.30 -31.08
C ALA A 155 -8.26 13.26 -30.42
N LEU A 156 -8.20 14.46 -30.98
CA LEU A 156 -7.41 15.58 -30.48
C LEU A 156 -8.37 16.72 -30.14
N ALA A 157 -8.28 17.22 -28.92
CA ALA A 157 -8.98 18.41 -28.46
C ALA A 157 -7.96 19.46 -28.00
N PHE A 158 -8.32 20.74 -28.10
CA PHE A 158 -7.47 21.85 -27.67
C PHE A 158 -8.16 22.63 -26.57
N TYR A 159 -7.36 23.06 -25.60
CA TYR A 159 -7.75 24.06 -24.62
C TYR A 159 -6.86 25.29 -24.77
N THR A 160 -7.40 26.45 -24.46
CA THR A 160 -6.62 27.70 -24.46
C THR A 160 -6.52 28.20 -23.02
N ALA A 161 -5.30 28.51 -22.59
CA ALA A 161 -5.00 29.06 -21.27
C ALA A 161 -4.33 30.43 -21.45
N LYS A 162 -4.92 31.47 -20.86
CA LYS A 162 -4.40 32.83 -20.88
C LYS A 162 -4.16 33.37 -19.49
N ASN A 163 -2.93 33.82 -19.21
CA ASN A 163 -2.64 34.49 -17.96
C ASN A 163 -3.08 35.96 -18.04
N THR A 164 -4.12 36.31 -17.29
CA THR A 164 -4.64 37.69 -17.23
C THR A 164 -3.96 38.54 -16.15
N GLY A 165 -3.07 37.94 -15.37
CA GLY A 165 -2.29 38.61 -14.34
C GLY A 165 -1.07 39.36 -14.88
N ASP A 166 -0.43 40.09 -13.98
CA ASP A 166 0.77 40.92 -14.19
C ASP A 166 2.09 40.17 -13.93
N LYS A 167 2.02 38.92 -13.47
CA LYS A 167 3.18 38.10 -13.10
C LYS A 167 3.16 36.76 -13.80
N ASP A 168 4.36 36.22 -14.02
CA ASP A 168 4.55 34.83 -14.43
C ASP A 168 4.00 33.90 -13.34
N LEU A 169 3.14 32.97 -13.74
CA LEU A 169 2.53 32.01 -12.84
C LEU A 169 2.79 30.60 -13.36
N ILE A 170 2.91 29.67 -12.42
CA ILE A 170 3.01 28.25 -12.70
C ILE A 170 1.69 27.63 -12.26
N GLY A 171 1.11 26.81 -13.12
CA GLY A 171 -0.13 26.08 -12.87
C GLY A 171 0.07 24.59 -13.07
N ILE A 172 -0.66 23.80 -12.29
CA ILE A 172 -0.82 22.35 -12.49
C ILE A 172 -2.31 22.06 -12.66
N ALA A 173 -2.67 21.20 -13.60
CA ALA A 173 -4.07 20.88 -13.85
C ALA A 173 -4.41 19.48 -13.35
N THR A 174 -5.53 19.34 -12.65
CA THR A 174 -6.10 18.01 -12.38
C THR A 174 -7.27 17.75 -13.30
N TYR A 175 -7.63 16.49 -13.49
CA TYR A 175 -8.78 16.11 -14.30
C TYR A 175 -9.66 15.09 -13.59
N ASN A 176 -10.94 15.12 -13.93
CA ASN A 176 -11.93 14.13 -13.53
C ASN A 176 -12.84 13.79 -14.71
N MET A 177 -13.42 12.59 -14.67
CA MET A 177 -14.37 12.12 -15.67
C MET A 177 -15.70 11.73 -15.03
N THR A 178 -16.78 12.09 -15.69
CA THR A 178 -18.14 11.72 -15.30
C THR A 178 -18.84 11.03 -16.48
N PRO A 179 -19.42 9.84 -16.30
CA PRO A 179 -19.42 9.01 -15.08
C PRO A 179 -18.06 8.38 -14.76
N GLU A 180 -17.70 8.27 -13.47
CA GLU A 180 -16.36 7.79 -13.04
C GLU A 180 -16.01 6.38 -13.56
N LYS A 181 -17.02 5.54 -13.78
CA LYS A 181 -16.84 4.16 -14.26
C LYS A 181 -16.13 4.08 -15.61
N ILE A 182 -16.17 5.14 -16.42
CA ILE A 182 -15.52 5.16 -17.74
C ILE A 182 -14.01 5.42 -17.66
N ALA A 183 -13.52 5.96 -16.54
CA ALA A 183 -12.13 6.37 -16.39
C ALA A 183 -11.09 5.29 -16.74
N PRO A 184 -11.29 3.99 -16.43
CA PRO A 184 -10.34 2.93 -16.80
C PRO A 184 -10.24 2.68 -18.31
N TYR A 185 -11.28 3.02 -19.06
CA TYR A 185 -11.37 2.81 -20.51
C TYR A 185 -10.95 4.04 -21.30
N PHE A 186 -10.79 5.18 -20.63
CA PHE A 186 -10.34 6.40 -21.27
C PHE A 186 -8.81 6.49 -21.17
N ALA A 187 -8.14 6.22 -22.27
CA ALA A 187 -6.70 6.32 -22.36
C ALA A 187 -6.32 7.74 -22.81
N LYS A 188 -5.90 8.56 -21.85
CA LYS A 188 -5.28 9.85 -22.13
C LYS A 188 -3.80 9.64 -22.45
N VAL A 189 -3.41 9.88 -23.70
CA VAL A 189 -2.07 9.56 -24.20
C VAL A 189 -1.08 10.70 -23.94
N GLU A 190 -1.54 11.97 -23.99
CA GLU A 190 -0.71 13.15 -23.67
C GLU A 190 -1.44 14.11 -22.74
N CYS A 191 -0.78 14.53 -21.65
CA CYS A 191 -1.41 15.22 -20.53
C CYS A 191 -0.54 16.31 -19.93
N PHE A 192 -0.91 17.57 -20.20
CA PHE A 192 -0.44 18.74 -19.43
C PHE A 192 -0.84 18.70 -17.95
N CYS A 193 -1.67 17.74 -17.53
CA CYS A 193 -2.21 17.63 -16.18
C CYS A 193 -1.19 17.18 -15.13
N PHE A 194 -0.01 16.71 -15.53
CA PHE A 194 1.04 16.39 -14.57
C PHE A 194 2.32 17.18 -14.81
N GLU A 195 2.28 18.11 -15.77
CA GLU A 195 3.40 18.97 -16.10
C GLU A 195 3.09 20.42 -15.70
N GLU A 196 4.07 21.02 -15.05
CA GLU A 196 4.01 22.42 -14.67
C GLU A 196 3.95 23.29 -15.91
N GLN A 197 2.84 24.00 -16.08
CA GLN A 197 2.69 24.99 -17.14
C GLN A 197 3.12 26.34 -16.58
N LYS A 198 4.23 26.88 -17.08
CA LYS A 198 4.62 28.28 -16.80
C LYS A 198 4.07 29.17 -17.91
N ILE A 199 3.13 30.05 -17.57
CA ILE A 199 2.55 31.03 -18.51
C ILE A 199 2.93 32.43 -18.05
N ARG A 200 3.61 33.19 -18.92
CA ARG A 200 4.03 34.56 -18.61
C ARG A 200 2.84 35.50 -18.50
N ALA A 201 3.03 36.64 -17.86
CA ALA A 201 2.00 37.68 -17.78
C ALA A 201 1.49 38.06 -19.19
N GLY A 202 0.17 37.98 -19.41
CA GLY A 202 -0.47 38.29 -20.69
C GLY A 202 -0.30 37.25 -21.80
N GLU A 203 0.47 36.18 -21.56
CA GLU A 203 0.69 35.10 -22.54
C GLU A 203 -0.54 34.19 -22.64
N GLU A 204 -0.78 33.70 -23.85
CA GLU A 204 -1.85 32.78 -24.20
C GLU A 204 -1.23 31.56 -24.88
N VAL A 205 -1.56 30.36 -24.37
CA VAL A 205 -0.97 29.10 -24.81
C VAL A 205 -2.09 28.11 -25.11
N ASP A 206 -1.93 27.39 -26.23
CA ASP A 206 -2.81 26.28 -26.59
C ASP A 206 -2.24 24.96 -26.04
N LEU A 207 -3.09 24.23 -25.34
CA LEU A 207 -2.79 22.98 -24.66
C LEU A 207 -3.53 21.82 -25.37
N PRO A 208 -2.82 21.01 -26.17
CA PRO A 208 -3.42 19.86 -26.83
C PRO A 208 -3.71 18.72 -25.84
N VAL A 209 -4.79 18.00 -26.12
CA VAL A 209 -5.18 16.77 -25.42
C VAL A 209 -5.47 15.68 -26.43
N PHE A 210 -4.59 14.69 -26.49
CA PHE A 210 -4.76 13.51 -27.31
C PHE A 210 -5.31 12.35 -26.47
N PHE A 211 -6.41 11.75 -26.92
CA PHE A 211 -7.10 10.69 -26.20
C PHE A 211 -7.79 9.70 -27.15
N PHE A 212 -8.12 8.53 -26.59
CA PHE A 212 -9.02 7.56 -27.21
C PHE A 212 -9.79 6.80 -26.13
N ILE A 213 -10.89 6.16 -26.54
CA ILE A 213 -11.69 5.29 -25.67
C ILE A 213 -11.38 3.83 -26.06
N ASP A 214 -10.96 3.01 -25.12
CA ASP A 214 -10.71 1.58 -25.34
C ASP A 214 -12.02 0.86 -25.68
N ARG A 215 -11.92 -0.14 -26.55
CA ARG A 215 -13.01 -0.96 -27.06
C ARG A 215 -13.53 -1.93 -26.01
N ASP A 216 -12.75 -2.24 -24.97
CA ASP A 216 -13.20 -3.04 -23.84
C ASP A 216 -14.46 -2.44 -23.14
N ILE A 217 -14.79 -1.16 -23.39
CA ILE A 217 -16.07 -0.54 -22.96
C ILE A 217 -17.31 -1.24 -23.55
N MET A 218 -17.13 -1.99 -24.65
CA MET A 218 -18.19 -2.78 -25.27
C MET A 218 -18.56 -3.99 -24.43
N ASP A 219 -17.60 -4.55 -23.70
CA ASP A 219 -17.75 -5.81 -22.97
C ASP A 219 -18.21 -5.60 -21.53
N ASP A 220 -18.18 -4.36 -21.02
CA ASP A 220 -18.60 -4.01 -19.67
C ASP A 220 -20.10 -3.66 -19.59
N PRO A 221 -20.93 -4.50 -18.95
CA PRO A 221 -22.36 -4.21 -18.77
C PRO A 221 -22.63 -2.96 -17.93
N ALA A 222 -21.68 -2.53 -17.08
CA ALA A 222 -21.84 -1.35 -16.23
C ALA A 222 -21.73 -0.03 -17.02
N LEU A 223 -21.21 -0.08 -18.25
CA LEU A 223 -21.03 1.04 -19.16
C LEU A 223 -21.98 0.97 -20.37
N ASP A 224 -22.91 0.01 -20.35
CA ASP A 224 -23.95 -0.09 -21.37
C ASP A 224 -24.88 1.13 -21.32
N GLY A 225 -25.10 1.75 -22.48
CA GLY A 225 -25.87 2.99 -22.60
C GLY A 225 -25.18 4.30 -22.18
N ILE A 226 -23.90 4.28 -21.79
CA ILE A 226 -23.15 5.53 -21.56
C ILE A 226 -22.69 6.10 -22.90
N ASP A 227 -23.37 7.17 -23.33
CA ASP A 227 -23.08 7.89 -24.58
C ASP A 227 -22.57 9.33 -24.34
N ASP A 228 -22.70 9.85 -23.12
CA ASP A 228 -22.28 11.21 -22.76
C ASP A 228 -21.25 11.11 -21.63
N VAL A 229 -20.08 11.68 -21.88
CA VAL A 229 -18.95 11.69 -20.96
C VAL A 229 -18.49 13.12 -20.80
N VAL A 230 -18.25 13.55 -19.57
CA VAL A 230 -17.70 14.88 -19.29
C VAL A 230 -16.27 14.70 -18.80
N LEU A 231 -15.33 15.35 -19.49
CA LEU A 231 -13.94 15.49 -19.09
C LEU A 231 -13.73 16.91 -18.57
N SER A 232 -13.64 17.03 -17.26
CA SER A 232 -13.48 18.32 -16.58
C SER A 232 -12.02 18.49 -16.15
N TYR A 233 -11.43 19.64 -16.51
CA TYR A 233 -10.09 20.05 -16.09
C TYR A 233 -10.19 21.20 -15.10
N THR A 234 -9.42 21.11 -14.01
CA THR A 234 -9.28 22.21 -13.06
C THR A 234 -7.82 22.59 -12.88
N PHE A 235 -7.48 23.84 -13.19
CA PHE A 235 -6.14 24.40 -12.96
C PHE A 235 -6.00 24.96 -11.55
N PHE A 236 -4.92 24.57 -10.89
CA PHE A 236 -4.48 25.11 -9.62
C PHE A 236 -3.17 25.84 -9.80
N LYS A 237 -3.01 26.92 -9.05
CA LYS A 237 -1.71 27.58 -8.93
C LYS A 237 -0.73 26.61 -8.24
N ALA A 238 0.52 26.69 -8.66
CA ALA A 238 1.62 25.95 -8.06
C ALA A 238 2.79 26.92 -7.83
N ARG A 239 3.49 26.76 -6.71
CA ARG A 239 4.66 27.55 -6.36
C ARG A 239 5.83 26.63 -6.07
N ARG A 240 7.02 27.00 -6.54
CA ARG A 240 8.27 26.39 -6.09
C ARG A 240 8.94 27.26 -5.04
N ASN A 241 9.48 26.64 -3.99
CA ASN A 241 10.38 27.34 -3.06
C ASN A 241 11.79 27.49 -3.67
N ASP A 242 12.66 28.22 -2.98
CA ASP A 242 14.05 28.47 -3.41
C ASP A 242 14.89 27.20 -3.59
N ARG A 243 14.45 26.07 -3.02
CA ARG A 243 15.06 24.74 -3.16
C ARG A 243 14.46 23.92 -4.31
N GLY A 244 13.50 24.48 -5.05
CA GLY A 244 12.83 23.86 -6.17
C GLY A 244 11.73 22.87 -5.78
N HIS A 245 11.30 22.77 -4.52
CA HIS A 245 10.18 21.90 -4.14
C HIS A 245 8.84 22.60 -4.36
N LEU A 246 7.84 21.82 -4.81
CA LEU A 246 6.44 22.27 -4.88
C LEU A 246 5.92 22.55 -3.47
N VAL A 247 5.37 23.74 -3.27
CA VAL A 247 4.73 24.17 -2.03
C VAL A 247 3.26 24.47 -2.35
N PRO A 248 2.31 24.00 -1.53
CA PRO A 248 0.92 24.40 -1.64
C PRO A 248 0.78 25.93 -1.66
N ASP A 249 -0.21 26.45 -2.38
CA ASP A 249 -0.44 27.90 -2.39
C ASP A 249 -1.03 28.45 -1.09
N ALA A 250 -1.61 27.58 -0.26
CA ALA A 250 -2.09 27.90 1.08
C ALA A 250 -0.93 28.33 1.99
N SER A 251 -1.21 29.19 2.97
CA SER A 251 -0.22 29.55 3.98
C SER A 251 0.21 28.31 4.79
N ASP A 252 1.46 28.28 5.26
CA ASP A 252 1.96 27.17 6.06
C ASP A 252 1.06 26.91 7.30
N GLU A 253 0.47 27.97 7.86
CA GLU A 253 -0.50 27.92 8.95
C GLU A 253 -1.80 27.19 8.55
N GLU A 254 -2.38 27.50 7.38
CA GLU A 254 -3.59 26.84 6.87
C GLU A 254 -3.33 25.36 6.53
N VAL A 255 -2.15 25.07 5.98
CA VAL A 255 -1.73 23.68 5.69
C VAL A 255 -1.60 22.89 7.00
N GLN A 256 -0.93 23.45 8.01
CA GLN A 256 -0.77 22.81 9.33
C GLN A 256 -2.10 22.61 10.05
N LYS A 257 -3.00 23.61 9.98
CA LYS A 257 -4.35 23.53 10.52
C LYS A 257 -5.15 22.39 9.88
N SER A 258 -5.09 22.28 8.55
CA SER A 258 -5.78 21.21 7.81
C SER A 258 -5.24 19.81 8.15
N GLN A 259 -3.97 19.72 8.55
CA GLN A 259 -3.34 18.47 8.96
C GLN A 259 -3.53 18.15 10.45
N GLY A 260 -4.26 18.98 11.21
CA GLY A 260 -4.52 18.77 12.64
C GLY A 260 -3.37 19.17 13.57
N TRP A 261 -2.40 19.95 13.08
CA TRP A 261 -1.23 20.39 13.85
C TRP A 261 -1.42 21.77 14.50
N GLU A 262 -2.64 22.31 14.51
CA GLU A 262 -2.98 23.64 15.04
C GLU A 262 -2.54 23.88 16.49
N ASN A 263 -2.39 22.81 17.29
CA ASN A 263 -2.02 22.88 18.70
C ASN A 263 -0.54 22.57 18.97
N TYR A 264 0.28 22.38 17.94
CA TYR A 264 1.71 22.06 18.08
C TYR A 264 2.58 23.24 17.64
N GLU A 265 3.46 23.72 18.51
CA GLU A 265 4.46 24.74 18.12
C GLU A 265 5.47 24.13 17.14
N VAL A 266 5.39 24.51 15.87
CA VAL A 266 6.39 24.14 14.87
C VAL A 266 7.69 24.90 15.12
N ALA A 267 8.82 24.23 14.96
CA ALA A 267 10.14 24.83 15.14
C ALA A 267 10.28 26.07 14.22
N LYS A 268 10.50 27.24 14.84
CA LYS A 268 10.67 28.51 14.13
C LYS A 268 11.81 28.40 13.12
N ALA A 269 11.60 28.87 11.89
CA ALA A 269 12.58 28.83 10.80
C ALA A 269 13.96 29.42 11.15
N ASN A 270 14.03 30.30 12.15
CA ASN A 270 15.25 30.94 12.64
C ASN A 270 15.98 30.17 13.75
N HIS A 271 15.58 28.93 14.06
CA HIS A 271 16.31 28.12 15.04
C HIS A 271 17.65 27.66 14.44
N LYS A 272 18.76 28.19 14.94
CA LYS A 272 20.11 27.79 14.53
C LYS A 272 20.31 26.30 14.87
N LEU A 273 20.29 25.45 13.85
CA LEU A 273 20.70 24.06 13.99
C LEU A 273 22.18 24.04 14.40
N HIS A 274 22.49 23.53 15.59
CA HIS A 274 23.87 23.27 15.96
C HIS A 274 24.46 22.23 15.01
N ALA A 275 25.66 22.51 14.49
CA ALA A 275 26.36 21.56 13.63
C ALA A 275 26.58 20.24 14.39
N PRO A 276 26.44 19.08 13.71
CA PRO A 276 26.68 17.79 14.34
C PRO A 276 28.15 17.74 14.83
N PRO A 277 28.41 17.14 16.00
CA PRO A 277 29.76 17.04 16.53
C PRO A 277 30.64 16.28 15.55
N THR A 278 31.77 16.89 15.17
CA THR A 278 32.79 16.28 14.32
C THR A 278 33.30 15.01 15.01
N GLN A 279 33.14 13.86 14.35
CA GLN A 279 33.72 12.61 14.82
C GLN A 279 35.25 12.73 14.78
N PRO A 280 35.98 12.35 15.85
CA PRO A 280 37.43 12.35 15.85
C PRO A 280 37.96 11.34 14.82
N ALA A 281 39.02 11.75 14.13
CA ALA A 281 39.71 11.02 13.06
C ALA A 281 40.32 9.70 13.50
#